data_AF-A0ABD1MF71-F1
#
_entry.id   AF-A0ABD1MF71-F1
#
_cell.length_a   1.000
_cell.length_b   1.000
_cell.length_c   1.000
_cell.angle_alpha   90.00
_cell.angle_beta   90.00
_cell.angle_gamma   90.00
#
_symmetry.space_group_name_H-M   'P 1'
#
loop_
_entity.id
_entity.type
_entity.pdbx_description
1 polymer ?
#
loop_
_entity_poly.entity_id
_entity_poly.type
_entity_poly.pdbx_seq_one_letter_code
_entity_poly.pdbx_strand_id
1 'polypeptide(L)'
;MQLKYPAPGAPHLAKRVKELLLASGFNHVDEDMKRGLDHGAWVPLFLMYPEADIPVCQLSISSNKGATYHYNMGKALAPLKDEGVLIIGSGSATHNLGAIGPDDSPPPP
;
A
#
# COMPACT_ATOMS: atom_id res chain seq x y z
N MET A 1 1.66 24.19 2.09
CA MET A 1 0.57 23.41 2.74
C MET A 1 0.95 21.94 2.65
N GLN A 2 1.16 21.24 3.76
CA GLN A 2 1.16 19.78 3.73
C GLN A 2 -0.30 19.36 3.79
N LEU A 3 -0.84 18.83 2.70
CA LEU A 3 -2.12 18.16 2.75
C LEU A 3 -1.97 16.98 3.72
N LYS A 4 -2.82 16.92 4.75
CA LYS A 4 -2.84 15.81 5.71
C LYS A 4 -4.14 15.05 5.52
N TYR A 5 -4.05 13.74 5.38
CA TYR A 5 -5.19 12.83 5.40
C TYR A 5 -5.24 12.14 6.78
N PRO A 6 -6.09 12.60 7.71
CA PRO A 6 -6.00 12.25 9.13
C PRO A 6 -6.73 10.94 9.48
N ALA A 7 -6.57 9.89 8.67
CA ALA A 7 -7.21 8.61 8.94
C ALA A 7 -6.72 8.00 10.27
N PRO A 8 -7.62 7.41 11.08
CA PRO A 8 -7.23 6.66 12.27
C PRO A 8 -6.25 5.53 11.91
N GLY A 9 -5.24 5.29 12.74
CA GLY A 9 -4.39 4.11 12.59
C GLY A 9 -5.17 2.82 12.91
N ALA A 10 -4.83 1.72 12.23
CA ALA A 10 -5.42 0.40 12.47
C ALA A 10 -4.41 -0.59 13.11
N PRO A 11 -4.04 -0.43 14.39
CA PRO A 11 -3.01 -1.27 15.03
C PRO A 11 -3.40 -2.75 15.13
N HIS A 12 -4.68 -3.06 15.31
CA HIS A 12 -5.16 -4.45 15.30
C HIS A 12 -4.97 -5.09 13.91
N LEU A 13 -5.21 -4.33 12.84
CA LEU A 13 -4.95 -4.79 11.48
C LEU A 13 -3.46 -4.98 11.23
N ALA A 14 -2.60 -4.07 11.70
CA ALA A 14 -1.14 -4.19 11.59
C ALA A 14 -0.63 -5.49 12.23
N LYS A 15 -1.11 -5.79 13.44
CA LYS A 15 -0.80 -7.04 14.13
C LYS A 15 -1.28 -8.26 13.36
N ARG A 16 -2.52 -8.22 12.85
CA ARG A 16 -3.10 -9.32 12.06
C ARG A 16 -2.34 -9.59 10.77
N VAL A 17 -1.95 -8.53 10.04
CA VAL A 17 -1.10 -8.60 8.85
C VAL A 17 0.22 -9.29 9.18
N LYS A 18 0.88 -8.89 10.27
CA LYS A 18 2.14 -9.51 10.72
C LYS A 18 1.96 -10.99 11.03
N GLU A 19 0.92 -11.38 11.75
CA GLU A 19 0.63 -12.79 12.06
C GLU A 19 0.47 -13.63 10.78
N LEU A 20 -0.30 -13.14 9.80
CA LEU A 20 -0.52 -13.83 8.53
C LEU A 20 0.77 -14.00 7.72
N LEU A 21 1.60 -12.95 7.66
CA LEU A 21 2.87 -12.98 6.94
C LEU A 21 3.85 -13.96 7.61
N LEU A 22 4.04 -13.87 8.93
CA LEU A 22 4.92 -14.78 9.66
C LEU A 22 4.47 -16.25 9.52
N ALA A 23 3.16 -16.52 9.64
CA ALA A 23 2.60 -17.85 9.45
C ALA A 23 2.79 -18.40 8.02
N SER A 24 2.95 -17.52 7.04
CA SER A 24 3.18 -17.87 5.63
C SER A 24 4.67 -17.98 5.25
N GLY A 25 5.58 -17.98 6.24
CA GLY A 25 7.01 -18.17 6.03
C GLY A 25 7.80 -16.90 5.72
N PHE A 26 7.24 -15.72 6.01
CA PHE A 26 8.01 -14.47 5.96
C PHE A 26 8.87 -14.38 7.22
N ASN A 27 10.18 -14.31 7.06
CA ASN A 27 11.12 -14.38 8.19
C ASN A 27 11.10 -13.15 9.11
N HIS A 28 10.71 -11.98 8.59
CA HIS A 28 10.82 -10.71 9.31
C HIS A 28 9.71 -9.75 8.91
N VAL A 29 8.94 -9.28 9.89
CA VAL A 29 7.90 -8.25 9.74
C VAL A 29 7.85 -7.40 11.00
N ASP A 30 8.16 -6.11 10.83
CA ASP A 30 8.11 -5.12 11.92
C ASP A 30 6.84 -4.29 11.88
N GLU A 31 6.47 -3.78 13.05
CA GLU A 31 5.38 -2.82 13.21
C GLU A 31 5.96 -1.45 13.52
N ASP A 32 5.56 -0.43 12.75
CA ASP A 32 5.93 0.96 13.02
C ASP A 32 4.67 1.77 13.36
N MET A 33 4.55 2.14 14.63
CA MET A 33 3.41 2.90 15.16
C MET A 33 3.58 4.42 15.02
N LYS A 34 4.71 4.88 14.49
CA LYS A 34 5.05 6.31 14.35
C LYS A 34 5.00 6.78 12.91
N ARG A 35 5.21 5.88 11.94
CA ARG A 35 5.18 6.21 10.52
C ARG A 35 3.75 6.56 10.07
N GLY A 36 3.59 7.76 9.53
CA GLY A 36 2.35 8.19 8.88
C GLY A 36 2.21 7.67 7.45
N LEU A 37 1.07 7.93 6.82
CA LEU A 37 0.81 7.58 5.43
C LEU A 37 1.74 8.36 4.49
N ASP A 38 2.40 7.64 3.58
CA ASP A 38 3.14 8.28 2.49
C ASP A 38 2.21 8.77 1.36
N HIS A 39 2.79 9.50 0.41
CA HIS A 39 2.05 10.10 -0.70
C HIS A 39 1.31 9.08 -1.57
N GLY A 40 1.89 7.89 -1.75
CA GLY A 40 1.25 6.83 -2.53
C GLY A 40 -0.02 6.32 -1.86
N ALA A 41 -0.01 6.25 -0.52
CA ALA A 41 -1.15 5.80 0.25
C ALA A 41 -2.24 6.87 0.41
N TRP A 42 -1.90 8.11 0.77
CA TRP A 42 -2.94 9.08 1.13
C TRP A 42 -3.68 9.69 -0.06
N VAL A 43 -3.07 9.81 -1.25
CA VAL A 43 -3.73 10.39 -2.44
C VAL A 43 -4.99 9.62 -2.86
N PRO A 44 -4.93 8.29 -3.13
CA PRO A 44 -6.12 7.55 -3.52
C PRO A 44 -7.16 7.52 -2.40
N LEU A 45 -6.73 7.44 -1.14
CA LEU A 45 -7.64 7.48 0.01
C LEU A 45 -8.38 8.81 0.11
N PHE A 46 -7.69 9.93 -0.09
CA PHE A 46 -8.31 11.27 -0.10
C PHE A 46 -9.38 11.40 -1.19
N LEU A 47 -9.17 10.77 -2.36
CA LEU A 47 -10.14 10.79 -3.47
C LEU A 47 -11.33 9.84 -3.23
N MET A 48 -11.12 8.69 -2.60
CA MET A 48 -12.16 7.68 -2.38
C MET A 48 -12.98 7.92 -1.11
N TYR A 49 -12.33 8.38 -0.04
CA TYR A 49 -12.87 8.49 1.32
C TYR A 49 -12.47 9.83 1.97
N PRO A 50 -12.95 10.97 1.45
CA PRO A 50 -12.48 12.30 1.86
C PRO A 50 -12.64 12.62 3.35
N GLU A 51 -13.61 12.00 4.03
CA GLU A 51 -13.86 12.19 5.47
C GLU A 51 -12.80 11.58 6.38
N ALA A 52 -11.92 10.72 5.85
CA ALA A 52 -10.84 10.08 6.60
C ALA A 52 -11.31 9.34 7.88
N ASP A 53 -12.50 8.75 7.86
CA ASP A 53 -13.11 8.05 8.99
C ASP A 53 -12.87 6.52 9.00
N ILE A 54 -12.27 5.99 7.93
CA ILE A 54 -11.88 4.59 7.81
C ILE A 54 -10.48 4.38 8.42
N PRO A 55 -10.29 3.45 9.38
CA PRO A 55 -8.97 3.13 9.90
C PRO A 55 -8.04 2.52 8.84
N VAL A 56 -6.78 2.96 8.80
CA VAL A 56 -5.79 2.55 7.79
C VAL A 56 -4.53 1.97 8.46
N CYS A 57 -4.00 0.90 7.87
CA CYS A 57 -2.66 0.38 8.13
C CYS A 57 -1.88 0.37 6.81
N GLN A 58 -0.69 0.96 6.79
CA GLN A 58 0.17 0.93 5.61
C GLN A 58 1.12 -0.28 5.66
N LEU A 59 1.21 -1.03 4.56
CA LEU A 59 2.18 -2.11 4.38
C LEU A 59 3.28 -1.68 3.40
N SER A 60 4.54 -1.90 3.74
CA SER A 60 5.67 -1.58 2.86
C SER A 60 5.90 -2.66 1.80
N ILE A 61 6.42 -2.26 0.65
CA ILE A 61 6.95 -3.15 -0.37
C ILE A 61 8.49 -3.13 -0.26
N SER A 62 9.11 -4.30 -0.26
CA SER A 62 10.58 -4.40 -0.26
C SER A 62 11.15 -4.29 -1.67
N SER A 63 12.02 -3.29 -1.89
CA SER A 63 12.73 -3.08 -3.17
C SER A 63 13.77 -4.16 -3.47
N ASN A 64 14.24 -4.89 -2.45
CA ASN A 64 15.20 -5.98 -2.62
C ASN A 64 14.56 -7.35 -2.95
N LYS A 65 13.23 -7.40 -3.14
CA LYS A 65 12.49 -8.63 -3.42
C LYS A 65 11.81 -8.56 -4.79
N GLY A 66 11.78 -9.70 -5.49
CA GLY A 66 11.15 -9.83 -6.80
C GLY A 66 9.64 -10.08 -6.77
N ALA A 67 9.03 -10.14 -7.95
CA ALA A 67 7.58 -10.28 -8.13
C ALA A 67 6.98 -11.50 -7.40
N THR A 68 7.63 -12.67 -7.43
CA THR A 68 7.15 -13.88 -6.76
C THR A 68 6.99 -13.69 -5.25
N TYR A 69 7.89 -12.94 -4.61
CA TYR A 69 7.80 -12.63 -3.17
C TYR A 69 6.55 -11.80 -2.86
N HIS A 70 6.32 -10.72 -3.63
CA HIS A 70 5.15 -9.85 -3.44
C HIS A 70 3.84 -10.52 -3.84
N TYR A 71 3.87 -11.41 -4.83
CA TYR A 71 2.72 -12.25 -5.19
C TYR A 71 2.34 -13.21 -4.05
N ASN A 72 3.34 -13.87 -3.44
CA ASN A 72 3.10 -14.71 -2.26
C ASN A 72 2.66 -13.91 -1.04
N MET A 73 3.11 -12.65 -0.90
CA MET A 73 2.62 -11.73 0.12
C MET A 73 1.13 -11.46 -0.05
N GLY A 74 0.69 -11.19 -1.28
CA GLY A 74 -0.74 -11.05 -1.59
C GLY A 74 -1.55 -12.30 -1.24
N LYS A 75 -1.02 -13.50 -1.52
CA LYS A 75 -1.65 -14.77 -1.13
C LYS A 75 -1.77 -14.92 0.39
N ALA A 76 -0.72 -14.59 1.13
CA ALA A 76 -0.72 -14.66 2.59
C ALA A 76 -1.78 -13.75 3.22
N LEU A 77 -2.07 -12.62 2.58
CA LEU A 77 -3.03 -11.62 3.03
C LEU A 77 -4.46 -11.87 2.56
N ALA A 78 -4.71 -12.88 1.71
CA ALA A 78 -6.02 -13.19 1.18
C ALA A 78 -7.14 -13.35 2.24
N PRO A 79 -6.89 -13.95 3.44
CA PRO A 79 -7.92 -14.07 4.47
C PRO A 79 -8.50 -12.74 4.96
N LEU A 80 -7.75 -11.64 4.85
CA LEU A 80 -8.21 -10.32 5.29
C LEU A 80 -9.47 -9.85 4.55
N LYS A 81 -9.69 -10.32 3.32
CA LYS A 81 -10.90 -10.02 2.55
C LYS A 81 -12.16 -10.52 3.27
N ASP A 82 -12.09 -11.72 3.86
CA ASP A 82 -13.20 -12.31 4.60
C ASP A 82 -13.35 -11.70 6.00
N GLU A 83 -12.30 -11.03 6.48
CA GLU A 83 -12.28 -10.25 7.73
C GLU A 83 -12.76 -8.79 7.54
N GLY A 84 -13.28 -8.43 6.35
CA GLY A 84 -13.83 -7.10 6.07
C GLY A 84 -12.78 -6.03 5.75
N VAL A 85 -11.56 -6.43 5.37
CA VAL A 85 -10.47 -5.51 5.03
C VAL A 85 -10.41 -5.26 3.52
N LEU A 86 -10.36 -3.98 3.14
CA LEU A 86 -10.05 -3.55 1.78
C LEU A 86 -8.53 -3.42 1.60
N ILE A 87 -7.95 -4.21 0.68
CA ILE A 87 -6.55 -4.10 0.28
C ILE A 87 -6.44 -3.18 -0.94
N ILE A 88 -5.67 -2.09 -0.83
CA ILE A 88 -5.43 -1.13 -1.91
C ILE A 88 -3.96 -1.22 -2.32
N GLY A 89 -3.71 -1.52 -3.59
CA GLY A 89 -2.41 -1.36 -4.25
C GLY A 89 -2.39 -0.08 -5.07
N SER A 90 -1.63 0.93 -4.64
CA SER A 90 -1.49 2.22 -5.34
C SER A 90 -0.15 2.31 -6.05
N GLY A 91 -0.17 2.47 -7.37
CA GLY A 91 1.02 2.58 -8.20
C GLY A 91 0.67 2.57 -9.68
N SER A 92 1.66 2.30 -10.52
CA SER A 92 1.50 2.25 -11.97
C SER A 92 2.06 0.95 -12.54
N ALA A 93 1.37 0.36 -13.52
CA ALA A 93 1.88 -0.83 -14.24
C ALA A 93 3.14 -0.52 -15.06
N THR A 94 3.27 0.71 -15.53
CA THR A 94 4.47 1.27 -16.17
C THR A 94 4.90 2.53 -15.43
N HIS A 95 6.20 2.73 -15.28
CA HIS A 95 6.74 3.91 -14.62
C HIS A 95 8.01 4.37 -15.35
N ASN A 96 7.83 4.82 -16.59
CA ASN A 96 8.88 5.44 -17.40
C ASN A 96 8.61 6.94 -17.51
N LEU A 97 9.02 7.70 -16.49
CA LEU A 97 8.84 9.17 -16.50
C LEU A 97 9.62 9.84 -17.63
N GLY A 98 10.66 9.20 -18.17
CA GLY A 98 11.40 9.70 -19.34
C GLY A 98 10.64 9.53 -20.67
N ALA A 99 9.62 8.68 -20.71
CA ALA A 99 8.70 8.59 -21.86
C ALA A 99 7.54 9.60 -21.76
N ILE A 100 7.42 10.32 -20.64
CA ILE A 100 6.45 11.41 -20.51
C ILE A 100 7.06 12.64 -21.17
N GLY A 101 6.68 12.87 -22.43
CA GLY A 101 6.95 14.13 -23.10
C GLY A 101 6.02 15.25 -22.60
N PRO A 102 6.26 16.52 -22.99
CA PRO A 102 5.25 17.58 -22.85
C PRO A 102 3.89 17.15 -23.41
N ASP A 103 2.79 17.73 -22.90
CA ASP A 103 1.39 17.31 -23.14
C ASP A 103 1.01 17.07 -24.63
N ASP A 104 1.74 17.70 -25.57
CA ASP A 104 1.54 17.60 -27.02
C ASP A 104 2.59 16.74 -27.76
N SER A 105 3.36 15.92 -27.05
CA SER A 105 4.35 15.03 -27.68
C SER A 105 3.65 13.84 -28.34
N PRO A 106 3.99 13.49 -29.59
CA PRO A 106 3.53 12.23 -30.15
C PRO A 106 4.04 11.07 -29.27
N PRO A 107 3.23 10.00 -29.07
CA PRO A 107 3.68 8.85 -28.31
C PRO A 107 4.97 8.28 -28.93
N PRO A 108 5.91 7.77 -28.11
CA PRO A 108 7.10 7.12 -28.63
C PRO A 108 6.72 5.96 -29.57
N PRO A 109 7.53 5.70 -30.62
CA PRO A 109 7.25 4.67 -31.62
C PRO A 109 7.13 3.26 -31.04
#